data_AF-A0A920EST6-F1
#
_entry.id   AF-A0A920EST6-F1
#
_cell.length_a   1.000
_cell.length_b   1.000
_cell.length_c   1.000
_cell.angle_alpha   90.00
_cell.angle_beta   90.00
_cell.angle_gamma   90.00
#
_symmetry.space_group_name_H-M   'P 1'
#
loop_
_entity.id
_entity.type
_entity.pdbx_description
1 polymer ?
#
loop_
_entity_poly.entity_id
_entity_poly.type
_entity_poly.pdbx_seq_one_letter_code
_entity_poly.pdbx_strand_id
1 'polypeptide(L)'
;MDDQNKNLILASVLSFVVIIVWFVLFPPPEPIQTEEQNIEQTQAQNLPAQDIQENVTLPSDLSDNKDVPSIDIETDRVVGSISLEGGRIDNLSLKDYRVALDETAEIVTLLKPSTIPHRILCCIWLGSISRTRF
;
A
#
# COMPACT_ATOMS: atom_id res chain seq x y z
N MET A 1 4.55 -50.31 27.43
CA MET A 1 4.26 -49.52 26.21
C MET A 1 3.78 -48.10 26.56
N ASP A 2 4.05 -47.64 27.79
CA ASP A 2 3.32 -46.53 28.39
C ASP A 2 4.02 -45.18 28.22
N ASP A 3 5.31 -45.19 27.89
CA ASP A 3 6.11 -43.97 27.70
C ASP A 3 5.79 -43.25 26.37
N GLN A 4 5.35 -44.00 25.35
CA GLN A 4 4.86 -43.42 24.10
C GLN A 4 3.53 -42.68 24.33
N ASN A 5 2.62 -43.26 25.13
CA ASN A 5 1.35 -42.63 25.46
C ASN A 5 1.56 -41.37 26.33
N LYS A 6 2.55 -41.39 27.23
CA LYS A 6 2.94 -40.21 28.03
C LYS A 6 3.48 -39.08 27.17
N ASN A 7 4.35 -39.36 26.19
CA ASN A 7 4.87 -38.31 25.32
C ASN A 7 3.77 -37.77 24.38
N LEU A 8 2.87 -38.63 23.90
CA LEU A 8 1.72 -38.21 23.09
C LEU A 8 0.79 -37.27 23.88
N ILE A 9 0.48 -37.61 25.13
CA ILE A 9 -0.34 -36.77 26.01
C ILE A 9 0.40 -35.48 26.37
N LEU A 10 1.70 -35.56 26.68
CA LEU A 10 2.53 -34.39 26.97
C LEU A 10 2.56 -33.42 25.79
N ALA A 11 2.76 -33.92 24.56
CA ALA A 11 2.77 -33.12 23.35
C ALA A 11 1.42 -32.45 23.08
N SER A 12 0.32 -33.16 23.28
CA SER A 12 -1.04 -32.62 23.15
C SER A 12 -1.27 -31.47 24.13
N VAL A 13 -0.95 -31.67 25.41
CA VAL A 13 -1.08 -30.65 26.46
C VAL A 13 -0.21 -29.42 26.16
N LEU A 14 1.05 -29.63 25.75
CA LEU A 14 1.98 -28.55 25.46
C LEU A 14 1.52 -27.70 24.26
N SER A 15 0.92 -28.33 23.24
CA SER A 15 0.31 -27.62 22.10
C SER A 15 -0.84 -26.70 22.54
N PHE A 16 -1.76 -27.21 23.38
CA PHE A 16 -2.87 -26.40 23.88
C PHE A 16 -2.40 -25.22 24.74
N VAL A 17 -1.35 -25.41 25.55
CA VAL A 17 -0.80 -24.34 26.39
C VAL A 17 -0.25 -23.20 25.53
N VAL A 18 0.51 -23.51 24.48
CA VAL A 18 1.08 -22.49 23.58
C VAL A 18 -0.03 -21.68 22.90
N ILE A 19 -1.10 -22.34 22.45
CA ILE A 19 -2.25 -21.67 21.82
C ILE A 19 -2.94 -20.72 22.81
N ILE A 20 -3.21 -21.17 24.04
CA ILE A 20 -3.87 -20.33 25.06
C ILE A 20 -3.01 -19.11 25.41
N VAL A 21 -1.71 -19.30 25.63
CA VAL A 21 -0.78 -18.21 25.92
C VAL A 21 -0.78 -17.17 24.79
N TRP A 22 -0.80 -17.63 23.53
CA TRP A 22 -0.88 -16.75 22.37
C TRP A 22 -2.18 -15.94 22.32
N PHE A 23 -3.34 -16.58 22.53
CA PHE A 23 -4.64 -15.89 22.55
C PHE A 23 -4.78 -14.89 23.70
N VAL A 24 -4.20 -15.16 24.87
CA VAL A 24 -4.20 -14.23 26.01
C VAL A 24 -3.31 -13.02 25.75
N LEU A 25 -2.16 -13.22 25.07
CA LEU A 25 -1.21 -12.15 24.78
C LEU A 25 -1.69 -11.24 23.62
N PHE A 26 -2.50 -11.77 22.69
CA PHE A 26 -3.07 -11.04 21.57
C PHE A 26 -4.59 -11.27 21.43
N PRO A 27 -5.44 -10.62 22.24
CA PRO A 27 -6.88 -10.73 22.11
C PRO A 27 -7.38 -10.16 20.76
N PRO A 28 -8.25 -10.87 20.02
CA PRO A 28 -8.84 -10.33 18.80
C PRO A 28 -9.73 -9.13 19.12
N PRO A 29 -9.70 -8.05 18.30
CA PRO A 29 -10.56 -6.88 18.51
C PRO A 29 -12.03 -7.24 18.31
N GLU A 30 -12.91 -6.64 19.11
CA GLU A 30 -14.36 -6.83 19.01
C GLU A 30 -14.86 -6.36 17.62
N PRO A 31 -15.68 -7.17 16.92
CA PRO A 31 -16.32 -6.71 15.70
C PRO A 31 -17.30 -5.60 16.05
N ILE A 32 -17.05 -4.40 15.52
CA ILE A 32 -17.96 -3.27 15.63
C ILE A 32 -19.24 -3.67 14.89
N GLN A 33 -20.35 -3.83 15.62
CA GLN A 33 -21.67 -4.00 15.02
C GLN A 33 -21.99 -2.70 14.29
N THR A 34 -21.88 -2.71 12.97
CA THR A 34 -22.53 -1.68 12.16
C THR A 34 -24.02 -1.98 12.26
N GLU A 35 -24.75 -1.17 13.03
CA GLU A 35 -26.20 -1.15 12.97
C GLU A 35 -26.59 -0.78 11.54
N GLU A 36 -26.86 -1.79 10.71
CA GLU A 36 -27.57 -1.62 9.46
C GLU A 36 -28.96 -1.07 9.80
N GLN A 37 -29.09 0.26 9.78
CA GLN A 37 -30.39 0.89 9.75
C GLN A 37 -31.12 0.39 8.50
N ASN A 38 -32.14 -0.41 8.76
CA ASN A 38 -33.26 -0.76 7.91
C ASN A 38 -33.62 0.42 6.99
N ILE A 39 -33.33 0.27 5.69
CA ILE A 39 -34.02 1.00 4.63
C ILE A 39 -34.96 -0.03 3.99
N GLU A 40 -36.23 0.15 4.27
CA GLU A 40 -37.34 -0.63 3.74
C GLU A 40 -37.33 -0.66 2.21
N GLN A 41 -37.59 -1.85 1.68
CA GLN A 41 -37.74 -2.15 0.27
C GLN A 41 -38.96 -1.41 -0.31
N THR A 42 -38.73 -0.23 -0.88
CA THR A 42 -39.72 0.43 -1.74
C THR A 42 -39.42 0.07 -3.20
N GLN A 43 -40.30 -0.75 -3.76
CA GLN A 43 -40.35 -1.06 -5.18
C GLN A 43 -40.59 0.23 -5.98
N ALA A 44 -39.62 0.63 -6.80
CA ALA A 44 -39.78 1.67 -7.80
C ALA A 44 -39.29 1.16 -9.16
N GLN A 45 -40.26 1.16 -10.05
CA GLN A 45 -40.27 0.81 -11.45
C GLN A 45 -39.55 1.89 -12.29
N ASN A 46 -38.93 1.47 -13.39
CA ASN A 46 -38.35 2.25 -14.49
C ASN A 46 -37.05 3.03 -14.22
N LEU A 47 -35.94 2.50 -14.72
CA LEU A 47 -34.77 3.31 -15.12
C LEU A 47 -34.75 3.43 -16.64
N PRO A 48 -34.74 4.64 -17.24
CA PRO A 48 -34.19 4.82 -18.56
C PRO A 48 -32.68 4.60 -18.47
N ALA A 49 -32.12 3.84 -19.42
CA ALA A 49 -30.68 3.71 -19.59
C ALA A 49 -30.09 5.11 -19.85
N GLN A 50 -29.41 5.67 -18.85
CA GLN A 50 -28.48 6.78 -19.06
C GLN A 50 -27.09 6.19 -19.26
N ASP A 51 -26.56 6.45 -20.45
CA ASP A 51 -25.14 6.44 -20.76
C ASP A 51 -24.41 7.27 -19.69
N ILE A 52 -23.66 6.60 -18.81
CA ILE A 52 -22.66 7.26 -17.99
C ILE A 52 -21.34 7.13 -18.75
N GLN A 53 -21.04 8.16 -19.54
CA GLN A 53 -19.66 8.47 -19.88
C GLN A 53 -18.95 8.79 -18.57
N GLU A 54 -18.18 7.82 -18.09
CA GLU A 54 -17.33 7.95 -16.92
C GLU A 54 -16.17 8.88 -17.26
N ASN A 55 -16.44 10.19 -17.19
CA ASN A 55 -15.40 11.20 -17.16
C ASN A 55 -14.73 11.12 -15.78
N VAL A 56 -13.83 10.14 -15.62
CA VAL A 56 -12.90 10.08 -14.49
C VAL A 56 -12.03 11.32 -14.59
N THR A 57 -12.46 12.39 -13.94
CA THR A 57 -11.60 13.52 -13.64
C THR A 57 -10.65 13.02 -12.57
N LEU A 58 -9.52 12.43 -12.99
CA LEU A 58 -8.41 12.15 -12.08
C LEU A 58 -8.05 13.49 -11.41
N PRO A 59 -8.05 13.57 -10.07
CA PRO A 59 -7.50 14.74 -9.39
C PRO A 59 -6.05 14.90 -9.83
N SER A 60 -5.84 15.90 -10.68
CA SER A 60 -4.55 16.27 -11.25
C SER A 60 -3.87 17.20 -10.26
N ASP A 61 -3.44 16.67 -9.11
CA ASP A 61 -2.53 17.39 -8.20
C ASP A 61 -1.93 16.43 -7.17
N LEU A 62 -1.06 15.51 -7.61
CA LEU A 62 -0.18 14.73 -6.72
C LEU A 62 1.30 15.08 -6.94
N SER A 63 1.57 16.20 -7.60
CA SER A 63 2.94 16.71 -7.81
C SER A 63 3.32 17.83 -6.85
N ASP A 64 2.44 18.22 -5.94
CA ASP A 64 2.82 19.10 -4.85
C ASP A 64 3.51 18.22 -3.79
N ASN A 65 4.79 17.92 -4.01
CA ASN A 65 5.71 17.89 -2.88
C ASN A 65 5.69 19.31 -2.35
N LYS A 66 4.61 19.65 -1.60
CA LYS A 66 4.59 20.83 -0.75
C LYS A 66 5.92 20.81 -0.03
N ASP A 67 6.47 21.98 0.19
CA ASP A 67 7.62 22.19 1.05
C ASP A 67 7.21 21.76 2.47
N VAL A 68 7.09 20.45 2.65
CA VAL A 68 6.64 19.79 3.85
C VAL A 68 7.87 19.72 4.71
N PRO A 69 7.85 20.32 5.91
CA PRO A 69 8.97 20.26 6.80
C PRO A 69 9.41 18.80 6.98
N SER A 70 10.65 18.49 6.63
CA SER A 70 11.23 17.15 6.73
C SER A 70 12.44 17.17 7.64
N ILE A 71 12.72 16.05 8.30
CA ILE A 71 13.90 15.82 9.12
C ILE A 71 14.79 14.75 8.48
N ASP A 72 16.09 15.03 8.42
CA ASP A 72 17.08 14.08 7.92
C ASP A 72 17.40 13.01 8.97
N ILE A 73 17.64 11.79 8.50
CA ILE A 73 18.05 10.65 9.30
C ILE A 73 19.41 10.18 8.82
N GLU A 74 20.41 10.23 9.69
CA GLU A 74 21.71 9.63 9.46
C GLU A 74 22.06 8.69 10.62
N THR A 75 22.22 7.41 10.29
CA THR A 75 22.67 6.38 11.25
C THR A 75 23.86 5.63 10.69
N ASP A 76 24.41 4.68 11.44
CA ASP A 76 25.54 3.87 10.99
C ASP A 76 25.24 3.10 9.69
N ARG A 77 24.00 2.64 9.50
CA ARG A 77 23.64 1.71 8.41
C ARG A 77 22.67 2.28 7.37
N VAL A 78 21.93 3.33 7.71
CA VAL A 78 20.92 3.92 6.81
C VAL A 78 21.00 5.44 6.75
N VAL A 79 20.57 5.99 5.62
CA VAL A 79 20.42 7.43 5.38
C VAL A 79 19.08 7.70 4.70
N GLY A 80 18.38 8.76 5.09
CA GLY A 80 17.05 9.06 4.57
C GLY A 80 16.43 10.32 5.16
N SER A 81 15.13 10.52 4.94
CA SER A 81 14.36 11.63 5.50
C SER A 81 12.94 11.23 5.88
N ILE A 82 12.42 11.86 6.94
CA ILE A 82 11.03 11.73 7.42
C ILE A 82 10.29 13.06 7.21
N SER A 83 9.09 12.98 6.68
CA SER A 83 8.12 14.08 6.64
C SER A 83 7.55 14.35 8.03
N LEU A 84 7.58 15.61 8.49
CA LEU A 84 6.91 16.02 9.72
C LEU A 84 5.38 16.06 9.54
N GLU A 85 4.89 16.01 8.31
CA GLU A 85 3.47 15.79 8.02
C GLU A 85 3.17 14.29 8.04
N GLY A 86 2.65 13.81 9.17
CA GLY A 86 2.24 12.42 9.34
C GLY A 86 3.38 11.43 9.63
N GLY A 87 4.62 11.90 9.83
CA GLY A 87 5.74 11.08 10.30
C GLY A 87 6.19 10.00 9.31
N ARG A 88 5.89 10.18 8.02
CA ARG A 88 6.18 9.19 6.98
C ARG A 88 7.62 9.29 6.52
N ILE A 89 8.24 8.15 6.23
CA ILE A 89 9.56 8.10 5.59
C ILE A 89 9.37 8.37 4.10
N ASP A 90 10.05 9.38 3.55
CA ASP A 90 9.94 9.72 2.13
C ASP A 90 11.13 9.20 1.31
N ASN A 91 12.32 9.13 1.92
CA ASN A 91 13.52 8.59 1.29
C ASN A 91 14.30 7.68 2.27
N LEU A 92 14.81 6.55 1.78
CA LEU A 92 15.65 5.65 2.55
C LEU A 92 16.64 4.89 1.66
N SER A 93 17.93 5.00 2.00
CA SER A 93 19.04 4.28 1.37
C SER A 93 19.86 3.50 2.40
N LEU A 94 20.40 2.36 1.97
CA LEU A 94 21.19 1.46 2.80
C LEU A 94 22.69 1.64 2.54
N LYS A 95 23.46 2.04 3.55
CA LYS A 95 24.90 2.28 3.44
C LYS A 95 25.70 0.99 3.19
N ASP A 96 25.20 -0.14 3.68
CA ASP A 96 25.86 -1.45 3.57
C ASP A 96 25.70 -2.11 2.20
N TYR A 97 24.79 -1.62 1.36
CA TYR A 97 24.43 -2.27 0.09
C TYR A 97 24.70 -1.34 -1.07
N ARG A 98 25.34 -1.88 -2.11
CA ARG A 98 25.66 -1.16 -3.34
C ARG A 98 24.95 -1.81 -4.52
N VAL A 99 24.63 -0.99 -5.52
CA VAL A 99 23.98 -1.45 -6.76
C VAL A 99 24.91 -2.35 -7.59
N ALA A 100 26.23 -2.13 -7.47
CA ALA A 100 27.26 -2.93 -8.12
C ALA A 100 28.37 -3.32 -7.12
N LEU A 101 29.22 -4.28 -7.48
CA LEU A 101 30.33 -4.77 -6.64
C LEU A 101 31.54 -3.81 -6.54
N ASP A 102 31.46 -2.64 -7.17
CA ASP A 102 32.50 -1.61 -7.09
C ASP A 102 32.40 -0.85 -5.76
N GLU A 103 33.55 -0.57 -5.12
CA GLU A 103 33.63 0.18 -3.86
C GLU A 103 33.15 1.63 -4.00
N THR A 104 33.17 2.18 -5.21
CA THR A 104 32.68 3.53 -5.54
C THR A 104 31.21 3.57 -6.00
N ALA A 105 30.55 2.40 -6.07
CA ALA A 105 29.18 2.31 -6.55
C ALA A 105 28.17 2.98 -5.60
N GLU A 106 27.10 3.51 -6.20
CA GLU A 106 25.96 4.12 -5.51
C GLU A 106 25.34 3.16 -4.49
N ILE A 107 24.95 3.70 -3.33
CA ILE A 107 24.22 2.96 -2.30
C ILE A 107 22.81 2.63 -2.75
N VAL A 108 22.30 1.48 -2.34
CA VAL A 108 20.96 1.03 -2.72
C VAL A 108 19.90 1.90 -2.04
N THR A 109 19.06 2.55 -2.82
CA THR A 109 17.87 3.23 -2.32
C THR A 109 16.69 2.26 -2.29
N LEU A 110 16.10 2.07 -1.11
CA LEU A 110 14.89 1.26 -0.93
C LEU A 110 13.62 2.04 -1.22
N LEU A 111 13.59 3.29 -0.74
CA LEU A 111 12.41 4.14 -0.85
C LEU A 111 12.81 5.43 -1.56
N LYS A 112 12.21 5.64 -2.72
CA LYS A 112 12.23 6.91 -3.44
C LYS A 112 10.79 7.40 -3.54
N PRO A 113 10.52 8.69 -3.33
CA PRO A 113 9.18 9.22 -3.55
C PRO A 113 8.83 9.03 -5.04
N SER A 114 7.69 8.40 -5.33
CA SER A 114 7.29 8.13 -6.71
C SER A 114 6.84 9.42 -7.40
N THR A 115 7.78 10.12 -8.02
CA THR A 115 7.47 11.15 -9.02
C THR A 115 7.33 10.43 -10.36
N ILE A 116 6.13 9.91 -10.65
CA ILE A 116 5.77 9.55 -12.02
C ILE A 116 5.12 10.80 -12.63
N PRO A 117 5.85 11.59 -13.46
CA PRO A 117 5.20 12.53 -14.34
C PRO A 117 4.48 11.72 -15.43
N HIS A 118 3.24 11.33 -15.18
CA HIS A 118 2.37 10.80 -16.22
C HIS A 118 2.08 11.93 -17.20
N ARG A 119 2.90 12.09 -18.26
CA ARG A 119 2.55 12.99 -19.38
C ARG A 119 3.44 12.88 -20.63
N ILE A 120 3.68 11.67 -21.15
CA ILE A 120 4.30 11.53 -22.48
C ILE A 120 3.69 10.36 -23.27
N LEU A 121 2.38 10.39 -23.56
CA LEU A 121 1.77 9.57 -24.62
C LEU A 121 0.32 10.01 -24.86
N CYS A 122 0.13 11.11 -25.60
CA CYS A 122 -1.19 11.42 -26.17
C CYS A 122 -1.13 12.08 -27.57
N CYS A 123 -0.02 12.69 -27.97
CA CYS A 123 -0.03 13.54 -29.18
C CYS A 123 0.40 12.91 -30.52
N ILE A 124 0.53 11.57 -30.67
CA ILE A 124 1.02 10.98 -31.94
C ILE A 124 -0.09 10.43 -32.85
N TRP A 125 -1.35 10.36 -32.41
CA TRP A 125 -2.42 9.78 -33.24
C TRP A 125 -3.61 10.71 -33.43
N LEU A 126 -3.41 11.92 -33.97
CA LEU A 126 -4.51 12.68 -34.57
C LEU A 126 -3.97 13.63 -35.65
N GLY A 127 -3.72 13.11 -36.84
CA GLY A 127 -3.15 13.93 -37.91
C GLY A 127 -3.01 13.27 -39.28
N SER A 128 -3.98 12.47 -39.74
CA SER A 128 -4.07 12.13 -41.17
C SER A 128 -5.44 11.55 -41.57
N ILE A 129 -6.52 12.35 -41.52
CA ILE A 129 -7.72 12.09 -42.34
C ILE A 129 -8.42 13.45 -42.60
N SER A 130 -7.90 14.18 -43.58
CA SER A 130 -8.62 15.27 -44.27
C SER A 130 -7.85 15.69 -45.53
N ARG A 131 -8.01 14.89 -46.59
CA ARG A 131 -7.73 15.20 -48.01
C ARG A 131 -8.38 14.03 -48.77
N THR A 132 -9.32 14.19 -49.68
CA THR A 132 -9.55 15.25 -50.67
C THR A 132 -10.98 15.12 -51.19
N ARG A 133 -11.64 16.27 -51.43
CA ARG A 133 -12.73 16.38 -52.41
C ARG A 133 -12.25 15.87 -53.77
N PHE A 134 -13.07 15.10 -54.47
CA PHE A 134 -13.53 15.34 -55.83
C PHE A 134 -14.76 14.46 -56.11
#